data_AF-A0A920U583-F1
#
_entry.id   AF-A0A920U583-F1
#
_cell.length_a   1.000
_cell.length_b   1.000
_cell.length_c   1.000
_cell.angle_alpha   90.00
_cell.angle_beta   90.00
_cell.angle_gamma   90.00
#
_symmetry.space_group_name_H-M   'P 1'
#
loop_
_entity.id
_entity.type
_entity.pdbx_description
1 polymer ?
#
loop_
_entity_poly.entity_id
_entity_poly.type
_entity_poly.pdbx_seq_one_letter_code
_entity_poly.pdbx_strand_id
1 'polypeptide(L)'
;MQKYLARRFLLAFVTLLSVSLIIFIMSRVSGDPRHIYLDDYSTQEDWDRMGDGSGLRQTILRTIRDVPERRSERRLRRVCQGSPPSYGSRIRAVACNAIAGSVAFSFSILVGVPLGILSAVKRGTWMDQVGKIIALIGQSAPPFWLGIMLMFFFAVQLGMVPPYGKQDWNSIILPAVTLGWYYAAANLRLVRSAMLDVLDSEYIKTSAGQGC
;
A
#
# COMPACT_ATOMS: atom_id res chain seq x y z
N MET A 1 18.54 18.60 -21.81
CA MET A 1 17.49 17.65 -21.40
C MET A 1 17.90 16.17 -21.50
N GLN A 2 18.56 15.70 -22.56
CA GLN A 2 18.95 14.28 -22.71
C GLN A 2 19.80 13.72 -21.57
N LYS A 3 20.79 14.48 -21.05
CA LYS A 3 21.61 14.05 -19.90
C LYS A 3 20.80 13.86 -18.61
N TYR A 4 19.76 14.67 -18.41
CA TYR A 4 18.85 14.54 -17.26
C TYR A 4 17.94 13.32 -17.41
N LEU A 5 17.40 13.10 -18.61
CA LEU A 5 16.59 11.91 -18.93
C LEU A 5 17.40 10.62 -18.74
N ALA A 6 18.63 10.59 -19.27
CA ALA A 6 19.53 9.45 -19.13
C ALA A 6 19.88 9.17 -17.66
N ARG A 7 20.25 10.19 -16.89
CA ARG A 7 20.55 10.05 -15.45
C ARG A 7 19.35 9.51 -14.67
N ARG A 8 18.15 10.02 -14.94
CA ARG A 8 16.92 9.58 -14.27
C ARG A 8 16.54 8.15 -14.65
N PHE A 9 16.72 7.78 -15.91
CA PHE A 9 16.49 6.41 -16.38
C PHE A 9 17.48 5.42 -15.74
N LEU A 10 18.75 5.79 -15.65
CA LEU A 10 19.80 4.99 -15.01
C LEU A 10 19.52 4.81 -13.51
N LEU A 11 19.10 5.89 -12.82
CA LEU A 11 18.68 5.83 -11.41
C LEU A 11 17.47 4.91 -11.22
N ALA A 12 16.45 5.02 -12.07
CA ALA A 12 15.26 4.16 -12.00
C ALA A 12 15.58 2.68 -12.28
N PHE A 13 16.49 2.42 -13.22
CA PHE A 13 16.95 1.06 -13.53
C PHE A 13 17.72 0.45 -12.36
N VAL A 14 18.65 1.22 -11.77
CA VAL A 14 19.45 0.77 -10.62
C VAL A 14 18.57 0.54 -9.40
N THR A 15 17.59 1.42 -9.12
CA THR A 15 16.67 1.22 -7.99
C THR A 15 15.78 -0.01 -8.19
N LEU A 16 15.22 -0.22 -9.38
CA LEU A 16 14.45 -1.42 -9.70
C LEU A 16 15.28 -2.69 -9.53
N LEU A 17 16.50 -2.71 -10.05
CA LEU A 17 17.40 -3.86 -9.95
C LEU A 17 17.78 -4.12 -8.49
N SER A 18 18.10 -3.07 -7.72
CA SER A 18 18.45 -3.17 -6.30
C SER A 18 17.30 -3.72 -5.48
N VAL A 19 16.09 -3.17 -5.62
CA VAL A 19 14.89 -3.63 -4.91
C VAL A 19 14.55 -5.08 -5.30
N SER A 20 14.62 -5.43 -6.58
CA SER A 20 14.40 -6.80 -7.03
C SER A 20 15.43 -7.78 -6.46
N LEU A 21 16.70 -7.37 -6.38
CA LEU A 21 17.77 -8.20 -5.83
C LEU A 21 17.57 -8.40 -4.32
N ILE A 22 17.23 -7.34 -3.58
CA ILE A 22 16.95 -7.39 -2.15
C ILE A 22 15.77 -8.32 -1.86
N ILE A 23 14.66 -8.16 -2.58
CA ILE A 23 13.47 -9.02 -2.42
C ILE A 23 13.83 -10.47 -2.75
N PHE A 24 14.61 -10.70 -3.80
CA PHE A 24 15.03 -12.06 -4.18
C PHE A 24 15.92 -12.71 -3.12
N ILE A 25 16.90 -11.98 -2.59
CA ILE A 25 17.77 -12.47 -1.52
C ILE A 25 16.94 -12.76 -0.28
N MET A 26 16.09 -11.81 0.17
CA MET A 26 15.21 -12.03 1.31
C MET A 26 14.30 -13.25 1.11
N SER A 27 13.70 -13.40 -0.07
CA SER A 27 12.85 -14.54 -0.41
C SER A 27 13.58 -15.88 -0.38
N ARG A 28 14.89 -15.90 -0.63
CA ARG A 28 15.71 -17.12 -0.59
C ARG A 28 16.34 -17.38 0.78
N VAL A 29 16.48 -16.33 1.60
CA VAL A 29 16.92 -16.43 3.01
C VAL A 29 15.77 -16.90 3.91
N SER A 30 14.51 -16.66 3.54
CA SER A 30 13.31 -17.10 4.29
C SER A 30 13.12 -18.63 4.42
N GLY A 31 14.07 -19.46 3.98
CA GLY A 31 13.99 -20.92 4.09
C GLY A 31 13.21 -21.58 2.95
N ASP A 32 13.11 -22.92 2.96
CA ASP A 32 12.32 -23.65 1.96
C ASP A 32 10.84 -23.28 2.15
N PRO A 33 10.15 -22.70 1.13
CA PRO A 33 8.76 -22.27 1.24
C PRO A 33 7.80 -23.43 1.57
N ARG A 34 8.26 -24.68 1.49
CA ARG A 34 7.52 -25.87 1.96
C ARG A 34 7.06 -25.74 3.42
N HIS A 35 7.83 -25.09 4.30
CA HIS A 35 7.43 -24.87 5.68
C HIS A 35 6.18 -24.00 5.87
N ILE A 36 5.75 -23.25 4.84
CA ILE A 36 4.53 -22.42 4.89
C ILE A 36 3.28 -23.26 4.56
N TYR A 37 3.46 -24.36 3.83
CA TYR A 37 2.37 -25.21 3.33
C TYR A 37 2.26 -26.57 4.03
N LEU A 38 3.35 -26.99 4.67
CA LEU A 38 3.46 -28.25 5.39
C LEU A 38 3.44 -27.96 6.89
N ASP A 39 2.36 -28.37 7.54
CA ASP A 39 2.19 -28.28 9.00
C ASP A 39 2.96 -29.42 9.70
N ASP A 40 3.11 -29.36 11.03
CA ASP A 40 3.87 -30.37 11.82
C ASP A 40 3.36 -31.82 11.69
N TYR A 41 2.17 -32.03 11.10
CA TYR A 41 1.56 -33.34 10.85
C TYR A 41 1.85 -33.92 9.45
N SER A 42 2.63 -33.24 8.63
CA SER A 42 2.90 -33.68 7.25
C SER A 42 3.96 -34.79 7.18
N THR A 43 3.70 -35.81 6.37
CA THR A 43 4.55 -37.00 6.28
C THR A 43 5.77 -36.72 5.39
N GLN A 44 6.89 -37.41 5.59
CA GLN A 44 8.11 -37.27 4.77
C GLN A 44 7.85 -37.46 3.26
N GLU A 45 6.84 -38.26 2.89
CA GLU A 45 6.42 -38.44 1.48
C GLU A 45 5.81 -37.17 0.86
N ASP A 46 5.12 -36.34 1.65
CA ASP A 46 4.54 -35.07 1.18
C ASP A 46 5.63 -34.01 0.98
N TRP A 47 6.68 -34.07 1.82
CA TRP A 47 7.90 -33.27 1.68
C TRP A 47 8.65 -33.56 0.38
N ASP A 48 8.78 -34.83 0.00
CA ASP A 48 9.49 -35.26 -1.21
C ASP A 48 8.65 -35.01 -2.48
N ARG A 49 7.33 -35.27 -2.44
CA ARG A 49 6.42 -34.93 -3.54
C ARG A 49 6.44 -33.44 -3.90
N MET A 50 6.51 -32.55 -2.91
CA MET A 50 6.64 -31.11 -3.17
C MET A 50 8.04 -30.70 -3.63
N GLY A 51 9.07 -31.50 -3.34
CA GLY A 51 10.44 -31.24 -3.77
C GLY A 51 10.69 -31.43 -5.25
N ASP A 52 10.08 -32.44 -5.85
CA ASP A 52 10.33 -32.80 -7.25
C ASP A 52 9.54 -31.95 -8.26
N GLY A 53 8.40 -31.38 -7.85
CA GLY A 53 7.54 -30.56 -8.72
C GLY A 53 7.84 -29.06 -8.76
N SER A 54 8.55 -28.53 -7.78
CA SER A 54 8.53 -27.09 -7.47
C SER A 54 9.63 -26.25 -8.12
N GLY A 55 10.64 -26.86 -8.76
CA GLY A 55 11.73 -26.11 -9.43
C GLY A 55 12.61 -25.27 -8.50
N LEU A 56 12.40 -25.37 -7.18
CA LEU A 56 13.10 -24.63 -6.11
C LEU A 56 14.62 -24.92 -6.06
N ARG A 57 15.04 -26.02 -6.69
CA ARG A 57 16.40 -26.56 -6.69
C ARG A 57 17.27 -26.13 -7.88
N GLN A 58 16.77 -25.33 -8.82
CA GLN A 58 17.54 -25.01 -10.04
C GLN A 58 18.56 -23.86 -9.80
N THR A 59 19.81 -24.10 -10.21
CA THR A 59 20.90 -23.12 -10.22
C THR A 59 20.59 -21.94 -11.15
N ILE A 60 20.90 -20.72 -10.70
CA ILE A 60 20.58 -19.42 -11.33
C ILE A 60 20.89 -19.39 -12.84
N LEU A 61 22.00 -20.00 -13.27
CA LEU A 61 22.44 -19.99 -14.67
C LEU A 61 21.47 -20.70 -15.63
N ARG A 62 20.78 -21.76 -15.19
CA ARG A 62 19.82 -22.48 -16.05
C ARG A 62 18.50 -21.73 -16.17
N THR A 63 18.04 -21.07 -15.11
CA THR A 63 16.85 -20.21 -15.16
C THR A 63 17.01 -19.04 -16.12
N ILE A 64 18.20 -18.46 -16.24
CA ILE A 64 18.46 -17.33 -17.16
C ILE A 64 18.54 -17.82 -18.61
N ARG A 65 19.09 -19.01 -18.86
CA ARG A 65 19.27 -19.54 -20.22
C ARG A 65 17.98 -20.15 -20.82
N ASP A 66 17.11 -20.72 -19.99
CA ASP A 66 15.83 -21.31 -20.43
C ASP A 66 14.67 -20.30 -20.58
N VAL A 67 14.92 -19.02 -20.28
CA VAL A 67 13.92 -17.96 -20.23
C VAL A 67 13.36 -17.48 -21.59
N PRO A 68 14.05 -17.56 -22.74
CA PRO A 68 13.47 -17.08 -24.00
C PRO A 68 12.40 -18.02 -24.56
N GLU A 69 12.65 -19.32 -24.62
CA GLU A 69 11.77 -20.27 -25.35
C GLU A 69 10.65 -20.87 -24.51
N ARG A 70 10.79 -20.95 -23.17
CA ARG A 70 9.81 -21.64 -22.31
C ARG A 70 8.83 -20.72 -21.61
N ARG A 71 8.88 -19.41 -21.89
CA ARG A 71 8.18 -18.37 -21.11
C ARG A 71 6.69 -18.21 -21.45
N SER A 72 6.26 -18.53 -22.67
CA SER A 72 4.87 -18.29 -23.10
C SER A 72 3.91 -19.40 -22.65
N GLU A 73 4.22 -20.67 -22.90
CA GLU A 73 3.23 -21.75 -22.71
C GLU A 73 3.24 -22.37 -21.31
N ARG A 74 4.43 -22.57 -20.71
CA ARG A 74 4.54 -23.25 -19.40
C ARG A 74 4.30 -22.36 -18.18
N ARG A 75 4.38 -21.03 -18.33
CA ARG A 75 4.07 -20.08 -17.24
C ARG A 75 2.56 -19.89 -17.07
N LEU A 76 1.81 -19.88 -18.18
CA LEU A 76 0.34 -20.00 -18.16
C LEU A 76 -0.09 -21.28 -17.43
N ARG A 77 0.58 -22.41 -17.72
CA ARG A 77 0.29 -23.70 -17.08
C ARG A 77 0.65 -23.78 -15.59
N ARG A 78 1.66 -23.04 -15.12
CA ARG A 78 2.09 -23.04 -13.70
C ARG A 78 1.34 -22.06 -12.80
N VAL A 79 0.81 -20.96 -13.35
CA VAL A 79 -0.24 -20.18 -12.66
C VAL A 79 -1.48 -21.05 -12.40
N CYS A 80 -1.67 -22.12 -13.17
CA CYS A 80 -2.73 -23.11 -12.96
C CYS A 80 -2.40 -24.26 -11.99
N GLN A 81 -1.18 -24.34 -11.41
CA GLN A 81 -0.73 -25.49 -10.59
C GLN A 81 -0.52 -25.19 -9.10
N GLY A 82 -0.36 -23.93 -8.69
CA GLY A 82 -0.99 -23.49 -7.45
C GLY A 82 -2.41 -23.18 -7.88
N SER A 83 -3.43 -23.85 -7.32
CA SER A 83 -4.84 -23.70 -7.72
C SER A 83 -5.09 -22.24 -8.09
N PRO A 84 -5.26 -21.92 -9.39
CA PRO A 84 -5.42 -20.53 -9.79
C PRO A 84 -6.62 -20.06 -8.99
N PRO A 85 -6.56 -18.90 -8.29
CA PRO A 85 -7.76 -18.32 -7.74
C PRO A 85 -8.80 -18.40 -8.87
N SER A 86 -9.91 -19.13 -8.64
CA SER A 86 -10.98 -19.29 -9.62
C SER A 86 -11.26 -17.93 -10.24
N TYR A 87 -11.69 -17.86 -11.50
CA TYR A 87 -12.02 -16.57 -12.13
C TYR A 87 -12.86 -15.66 -11.20
N GLY A 88 -13.76 -16.27 -10.40
CA GLY A 88 -14.52 -15.61 -9.33
C GLY A 88 -13.69 -14.99 -8.21
N SER A 89 -12.60 -15.59 -7.75
CA SER A 89 -11.75 -15.03 -6.68
C SER A 89 -10.85 -13.88 -7.16
N ARG A 90 -10.48 -13.80 -8.44
CA ARG A 90 -9.86 -12.58 -9.01
C ARG A 90 -10.85 -11.41 -9.01
N ILE A 91 -12.08 -11.66 -9.47
CA ILE A 91 -13.15 -10.66 -9.43
C ILE A 91 -13.44 -10.25 -7.99
N ARG A 92 -13.47 -11.21 -7.05
CA ARG A 92 -13.67 -10.93 -5.63
C ARG A 92 -12.54 -10.11 -5.03
N ALA A 93 -11.28 -10.36 -5.40
CA ALA A 93 -10.15 -9.55 -4.96
C ALA A 93 -10.21 -8.12 -5.50
N VAL A 94 -10.57 -7.95 -6.79
CA VAL A 94 -10.78 -6.62 -7.39
C VAL A 94 -11.92 -5.89 -6.69
N ALA A 95 -13.06 -6.56 -6.46
CA ALA A 95 -14.20 -5.98 -5.76
C ALA A 95 -13.85 -5.61 -4.30
N CYS A 96 -13.14 -6.47 -3.59
CA CYS A 96 -12.71 -6.22 -2.21
C CYS A 96 -11.73 -5.03 -2.14
N ASN A 97 -10.76 -4.96 -3.06
CA ASN A 97 -9.86 -3.81 -3.19
C ASN A 97 -10.62 -2.53 -3.57
N ALA A 98 -11.63 -2.62 -4.43
CA ALA A 98 -12.46 -1.47 -4.81
C ALA A 98 -13.29 -0.94 -3.62
N ILE A 99 -13.87 -1.83 -2.81
CA ILE A 99 -14.58 -1.45 -1.58
C ILE A 99 -13.61 -0.79 -0.60
N ALA A 100 -12.47 -1.42 -0.31
CA ALA A 100 -11.47 -0.88 0.60
C ALA A 100 -10.94 0.49 0.11
N GLY A 101 -10.69 0.62 -1.20
CA GLY A 101 -10.29 1.89 -1.82
C GLY A 101 -11.37 2.96 -1.75
N SER A 102 -12.64 2.61 -1.91
CA SER A 102 -13.76 3.55 -1.79
C SER A 102 -13.95 4.05 -0.36
N VAL A 103 -13.78 3.17 0.63
CA VAL A 103 -13.80 3.54 2.05
C VAL A 103 -12.60 4.43 2.39
N ALA A 104 -11.40 4.08 1.91
CA ALA A 104 -10.19 4.88 2.09
C ALA A 104 -10.34 6.29 1.47
N PHE A 105 -10.93 6.37 0.28
CA PHE A 105 -11.19 7.64 -0.41
C PHE A 105 -12.21 8.49 0.35
N SER A 106 -13.32 7.89 0.77
CA SER A 106 -14.33 8.57 1.60
C SER A 106 -13.72 9.08 2.90
N PHE A 107 -12.94 8.26 3.60
CA PHE A 107 -12.20 8.67 4.79
C PHE A 107 -11.26 9.85 4.51
N SER A 108 -10.52 9.78 3.40
CA SER A 108 -9.60 10.83 3.00
C SER A 108 -10.27 12.19 2.80
N ILE A 109 -11.46 12.21 2.18
CA ILE A 109 -12.24 13.43 2.00
C ILE A 109 -12.81 13.90 3.35
N LEU A 110 -13.47 13.01 4.09
CA LEU A 110 -14.15 13.34 5.34
C LEU A 110 -13.20 13.86 6.42
N VAL A 111 -11.94 13.44 6.41
CA VAL A 111 -10.93 13.91 7.36
C VAL A 111 -10.09 15.04 6.76
N GLY A 112 -9.60 14.88 5.53
CA GLY A 112 -8.68 15.82 4.90
C GLY A 112 -9.31 17.16 4.59
N VAL A 113 -10.54 17.18 4.05
CA VAL A 113 -11.20 18.43 3.64
C VAL A 113 -11.57 19.30 4.86
N PRO A 114 -12.28 18.80 5.89
CA PRO A 114 -12.63 19.62 7.04
C PRO A 114 -11.42 20.13 7.82
N LEU A 115 -10.39 19.28 8.00
CA LEU A 115 -9.14 19.72 8.65
C LEU A 115 -8.40 20.77 7.81
N GLY A 116 -8.41 20.66 6.48
CA GLY A 116 -7.83 21.65 5.58
C GLY A 116 -8.53 23.01 5.67
N ILE A 117 -9.87 23.01 5.67
CA ILE A 117 -10.67 24.22 5.84
C ILE A 117 -10.42 24.83 7.23
N LEU A 118 -10.49 24.04 8.29
CA LEU A 118 -10.31 24.52 9.67
C LEU A 118 -8.91 25.12 9.89
N SER A 119 -7.87 24.50 9.33
CA SER A 119 -6.49 24.98 9.37
C SER A 119 -6.29 26.26 8.55
N ALA A 120 -7.03 26.45 7.45
CA ALA A 120 -7.00 27.68 6.66
C ALA A 120 -7.74 28.84 7.35
N VAL A 121 -8.96 28.60 7.85
CA VAL A 121 -9.79 29.62 8.51
C VAL A 121 -9.15 30.08 9.82
N LYS A 122 -8.61 29.16 10.63
CA LYS A 122 -7.91 29.48 11.88
C LYS A 122 -6.39 29.59 11.71
N ARG A 123 -5.94 30.17 10.59
CA ARG A 123 -4.52 30.34 10.25
C ARG A 123 -3.76 30.97 11.43
N GLY A 124 -2.62 30.39 11.79
CA GLY A 124 -1.75 30.91 12.86
C GLY A 124 -2.18 30.53 14.28
N THR A 125 -3.31 29.85 14.47
CA THR A 125 -3.73 29.33 15.78
C THR A 125 -3.14 27.94 16.06
N TRP A 126 -3.32 27.45 17.29
CA TRP A 126 -2.90 26.10 17.68
C TRP A 126 -3.59 25.00 16.85
N MET A 127 -4.85 25.19 16.40
CA MET A 127 -5.51 24.24 15.49
C MET A 127 -4.79 24.12 14.14
N ASP A 128 -4.26 25.22 13.60
CA ASP A 128 -3.48 25.20 12.36
C ASP A 128 -2.16 24.44 12.55
N GLN A 129 -1.51 24.59 13.70
CA GLN A 129 -0.29 23.84 14.01
C GLN A 129 -0.56 22.33 14.16
N VAL A 130 -1.60 21.94 14.90
CA VAL A 130 -1.98 20.53 15.05
C VAL A 130 -2.29 19.90 13.70
N GLY A 131 -3.08 20.57 12.86
CA GLY A 131 -3.39 20.09 11.51
C GLY A 131 -2.15 19.88 10.63
N LYS A 132 -1.18 20.82 10.71
CA LYS A 132 0.11 20.70 10.01
C LYS A 132 0.95 19.52 10.52
N ILE A 133 1.04 19.34 11.84
CA ILE A 133 1.79 18.23 12.44
C ILE A 133 1.19 16.89 12.00
N ILE A 134 -0.12 16.74 12.08
CA ILE A 134 -0.83 15.52 11.65
C ILE A 134 -0.57 15.24 10.17
N ALA A 135 -0.69 16.26 9.30
CA ALA A 135 -0.41 16.13 7.88
C ALA A 135 1.06 15.82 7.58
N LEU A 136 1.99 16.27 8.43
CA LEU A 136 3.43 16.04 8.28
C LEU A 136 3.79 14.61 8.66
N ILE A 137 3.29 14.12 9.79
CA ILE A 137 3.45 12.73 10.22
C ILE A 137 2.84 11.78 9.19
N GLY A 138 1.61 12.05 8.75
CA GLY A 138 0.89 11.19 7.80
C GLY A 138 1.55 11.08 6.42
N GLN A 139 2.29 12.10 5.99
CA GLN A 139 3.00 12.06 4.71
C GLN A 139 4.45 11.56 4.83
N SER A 140 5.09 11.77 5.98
CA SER A 140 6.49 11.39 6.20
C SER A 140 6.65 9.92 6.56
N ALA A 141 5.63 9.32 7.19
CA ALA A 141 5.63 7.91 7.52
C ALA A 141 5.35 7.06 6.26
N PRO A 142 6.17 6.02 5.98
CA PRO A 142 5.87 5.07 4.92
C PRO A 142 4.51 4.36 5.18
N PRO A 143 3.66 4.17 4.16
CA PRO A 143 2.34 3.55 4.34
C PRO A 143 2.40 2.15 4.95
N PHE A 144 3.43 1.36 4.63
CA PHE A 144 3.60 0.02 5.21
C PHE A 144 3.88 0.09 6.71
N TRP A 145 4.70 1.04 7.15
CA TRP A 145 5.05 1.21 8.57
C TRP A 145 3.83 1.68 9.35
N LEU A 146 3.10 2.65 8.81
CA LEU A 146 1.83 3.10 9.37
C LEU A 146 0.84 1.93 9.49
N GLY A 147 0.76 1.09 8.45
CA GLY A 147 -0.02 -0.14 8.45
C GLY A 147 0.31 -1.08 9.59
N ILE A 148 1.59 -1.38 9.79
CA ILE A 148 2.07 -2.25 10.86
C ILE A 148 1.78 -1.64 12.23
N MET A 149 1.98 -0.33 12.41
CA MET A 149 1.70 0.34 13.68
C MET A 149 0.20 0.35 14.02
N LEU A 150 -0.67 0.68 13.07
CA LEU A 150 -2.12 0.59 13.30
C LEU A 150 -2.54 -0.84 13.62
N MET A 151 -2.00 -1.83 12.91
CA MET A 151 -2.26 -3.24 13.19
C MET A 151 -1.82 -3.62 14.61
N PHE A 152 -0.62 -3.25 15.02
CA PHE A 152 -0.12 -3.52 16.35
C PHE A 152 -1.01 -2.90 17.45
N PHE A 153 -1.32 -1.60 17.34
CA PHE A 153 -2.13 -0.93 18.36
C PHE A 153 -3.58 -1.43 18.37
N PHE A 154 -4.27 -1.41 17.23
CA PHE A 154 -5.72 -1.67 17.19
C PHE A 154 -6.08 -3.16 17.16
N ALA A 155 -5.26 -4.01 16.54
CA ALA A 155 -5.55 -5.42 16.46
C ALA A 155 -4.92 -6.22 17.60
N VAL A 156 -3.66 -5.94 17.94
CA VAL A 156 -2.93 -6.73 18.97
C VAL A 156 -3.18 -6.18 20.37
N GLN A 157 -3.01 -4.88 20.58
CA GLN A 157 -3.05 -4.31 21.92
C GLN A 157 -4.46 -4.01 22.41
N LEU A 158 -5.32 -3.45 21.55
CA LEU A 158 -6.71 -3.13 21.86
C LEU A 158 -7.68 -4.28 21.60
N GLY A 159 -7.30 -5.27 20.77
CA GLY A 159 -8.18 -6.37 20.38
C GLY A 159 -9.46 -5.94 19.63
N MET A 160 -9.51 -4.70 19.13
CA MET A 160 -10.69 -4.12 18.50
C MET A 160 -10.98 -4.71 17.12
N VAL A 161 -9.92 -5.18 16.43
CA VAL A 161 -9.99 -5.61 15.04
C VAL A 161 -9.21 -6.91 14.86
N PRO A 162 -9.73 -7.93 14.16
CA PRO A 162 -8.97 -9.16 13.93
C PRO A 162 -7.72 -8.87 13.06
N PRO A 163 -6.53 -9.36 13.44
CA PRO A 163 -5.28 -9.09 12.71
C PRO A 163 -5.21 -9.81 11.37
N TYR A 164 -5.88 -10.96 11.22
CA TYR A 164 -5.90 -11.72 9.96
C TYR A 164 -7.11 -12.65 9.88
N GLY A 165 -7.46 -13.08 8.66
CA GLY A 165 -8.27 -14.27 8.40
C GLY A 165 -9.78 -14.20 8.66
N LYS A 166 -10.31 -13.21 9.38
CA LYS A 166 -11.77 -13.05 9.58
C LYS A 166 -12.39 -12.15 8.51
N GLN A 167 -13.46 -12.60 7.87
CA GLN A 167 -14.27 -11.82 6.91
C GLN A 167 -15.34 -10.98 7.63
N ASP A 168 -14.93 -10.19 8.64
CA ASP A 168 -15.82 -9.22 9.28
C ASP A 168 -15.66 -7.83 8.67
N TRP A 169 -16.73 -7.03 8.70
CA TRP A 169 -16.75 -5.63 8.23
C TRP A 169 -15.65 -4.78 8.88
N ASN A 170 -15.32 -5.06 10.14
CA ASN A 170 -14.27 -4.34 10.87
C ASN A 170 -12.87 -4.55 10.26
N SER A 171 -12.64 -5.68 9.57
CA SER A 171 -11.34 -6.03 8.99
C SER A 171 -10.93 -5.11 7.82
N ILE A 172 -11.90 -4.36 7.25
CA ILE A 172 -11.66 -3.42 6.15
C ILE A 172 -11.23 -2.04 6.68
N ILE A 173 -11.56 -1.71 7.94
CA ILE A 173 -11.33 -0.38 8.51
C ILE A 173 -9.84 -0.07 8.57
N LEU A 174 -9.01 -0.99 9.07
CA LEU A 174 -7.56 -0.75 9.17
C LEU A 174 -6.89 -0.54 7.81
N PRO A 175 -7.07 -1.43 6.82
CA PRO A 175 -6.54 -1.22 5.48
C PRO A 175 -7.05 0.08 4.84
N ALA A 176 -8.33 0.42 5.05
CA ALA A 176 -8.90 1.64 4.50
C ALA A 176 -8.34 2.91 5.17
N VAL A 177 -8.18 2.92 6.49
CA VAL A 177 -7.60 4.05 7.23
C VAL A 177 -6.12 4.21 6.88
N THR A 178 -5.36 3.12 6.82
CA THR A 178 -3.91 3.17 6.51
C THR A 178 -3.65 3.72 5.11
N LEU A 179 -4.43 3.29 4.11
CA LEU A 179 -4.38 3.85 2.76
C LEU A 179 -4.90 5.29 2.74
N GLY A 180 -6.06 5.53 3.35
CA GLY A 180 -6.75 6.81 3.35
C GLY A 180 -5.99 7.92 4.07
N TRP A 181 -5.18 7.60 5.08
CA TRP A 181 -4.42 8.55 5.88
C TRP A 181 -3.41 9.36 5.05
N TYR A 182 -2.67 8.67 4.17
CA TYR A 182 -1.72 9.32 3.27
C TYR A 182 -2.42 10.33 2.34
N TYR A 183 -3.54 9.91 1.75
CA TYR A 183 -4.35 10.78 0.89
C TYR A 183 -5.03 11.90 1.69
N ALA A 184 -5.48 11.65 2.92
CA ALA A 184 -6.08 12.66 3.80
C ALA A 184 -5.09 13.80 4.08
N ALA A 185 -3.84 13.45 4.40
CA ALA A 185 -2.77 14.43 4.61
C ALA A 185 -2.48 15.25 3.34
N ALA A 186 -2.50 14.62 2.17
CA ALA A 186 -2.33 15.30 0.89
C ALA A 186 -3.50 16.27 0.60
N ASN A 187 -4.74 15.79 0.74
CA ASN A 187 -5.96 16.57 0.55
C ASN A 187 -6.04 17.76 1.51
N LEU A 188 -5.69 17.57 2.78
CA LEU A 188 -5.62 18.64 3.78
C LEU A 188 -4.75 19.80 3.30
N ARG A 189 -3.53 19.50 2.82
CA ARG A 189 -2.60 20.54 2.35
C ARG A 189 -3.12 21.24 1.09
N LEU A 190 -3.69 20.47 0.16
CA LEU A 190 -4.24 21.02 -1.08
C LEU A 190 -5.43 21.94 -0.80
N VAL A 191 -6.42 21.47 -0.03
CA VAL A 191 -7.60 22.26 0.36
C VAL A 191 -7.18 23.48 1.15
N ARG A 192 -6.21 23.33 2.07
CA ARG A 192 -5.68 24.44 2.84
C ARG A 192 -5.08 25.53 1.95
N SER A 193 -4.29 25.15 0.93
CA SER A 193 -3.71 26.12 0.00
C SER A 193 -4.80 26.85 -0.77
N ALA A 194 -5.73 26.10 -1.37
CA ALA A 194 -6.84 26.67 -2.13
C ALA A 194 -7.72 27.59 -1.26
N MET A 195 -7.99 27.22 -0.01
CA MET A 195 -8.77 28.05 0.92
C MET A 195 -8.05 29.34 1.31
N LEU A 196 -6.72 29.32 1.46
CA LEU A 196 -5.98 30.56 1.67
C LEU A 196 -6.05 31.49 0.45
N ASP A 197 -5.94 30.94 -0.76
CA ASP A 197 -6.02 31.74 -1.99
C ASP A 197 -7.40 32.40 -2.12
N VAL A 198 -8.47 31.68 -1.77
CA VAL A 198 -9.85 32.21 -1.77
C VAL A 198 -10.03 33.27 -0.67
N LEU A 199 -9.55 33.02 0.54
CA LEU A 199 -9.64 33.97 1.66
C LEU A 199 -8.85 35.27 1.38
N ASP A 200 -7.79 35.21 0.58
CA ASP A 200 -6.98 36.38 0.22
C ASP A 200 -7.56 37.17 -0.98
N SER A 201 -8.61 36.66 -1.63
CA SER A 201 -9.25 37.30 -2.78
C SER A 201 -9.96 38.62 -2.41
N GLU A 202 -9.94 39.58 -3.34
CA GLU A 202 -10.53 40.92 -3.13
C GLU A 202 -12.04 40.88 -2.84
N TYR A 203 -12.76 39.93 -3.42
CA TYR A 203 -14.21 39.80 -3.19
C TYR A 203 -14.53 39.49 -1.72
N ILE A 204 -13.77 38.58 -1.08
CA ILE A 204 -13.98 38.26 0.34
C ILE A 204 -13.58 39.42 1.25
N LYS A 205 -12.49 40.14 0.93
CA LYS A 205 -12.07 41.33 1.68
C LYS A 205 -13.11 42.46 1.58
N THR A 206 -13.73 42.62 0.41
CA THR A 206 -14.77 43.63 0.17
C THR A 206 -16.07 43.29 0.88
N SER A 207 -16.50 42.00 0.88
CA SER A 207 -17.71 41.57 1.60
C SER A 207 -17.55 41.69 3.11
N ALA A 208 -16.38 41.40 3.66
CA ALA A 208 -16.10 41.59 5.09
C ALA A 208 -16.14 43.07 5.51
N GLY A 209 -15.76 44.00 4.62
CA GLY A 209 -15.85 45.45 4.86
C GLY A 209 -17.27 46.02 4.77
N GLN A 210 -18.20 45.33 4.12
CA GLN A 210 -19.60 45.75 3.99
C GLN A 210 -20.51 45.25 5.13
N GLY A 211 -19.98 44.52 6.10
CA GLY A 211 -20.70 44.20 7.35
C GLY A 211 -21.79 43.13 7.23
N CYS A 212 -21.51 42.03 6.50
CA CYS A 212 -22.22 40.77 6.68
C CYS A 212 -21.39 39.81 7.53
#